data_AF-A0A516TLK2-F1
#
_entry.id   AF-A0A516TLK2-F1
#
_cell.length_a   1.000
_cell.length_b   1.000
_cell.length_c   1.000
_cell.angle_alpha   90.00
_cell.angle_beta   90.00
_cell.angle_gamma   90.00
#
_symmetry.space_group_name_H-M   'P 1'
#
loop_
_entity.id
_entity.type
_entity.pdbx_description
1 polymer ?
#
loop_
_entity_poly.entity_id
_entity_poly.type
_entity_poly.pdbx_seq_one_letter_code
_entity_poly.pdbx_strand_id
1 'polypeptide(L)'
;MISYVEEIDSTIEKLAEGTRSERSVGGMITKIEAAKIAQASGILTQIADGREKNVLVRIYNGEPLGTIFETKKNNERTVRTNSVSLP
;
A
#
# COMPACT_ATOMS: atom_id res chain seq x y z
N MET A 1 0.53 2.04 13.67
CA MET A 1 0.04 1.68 12.32
C MET A 1 0.17 2.91 11.44
N ILE A 2 0.75 2.77 10.26
CA ILE A 2 0.89 3.86 9.27
C ILE A 2 -0.20 3.63 8.22
N SER A 3 -1.05 4.62 7.97
CA SER A 3 -2.17 4.49 7.01
C SER A 3 -1.77 4.87 5.58
N TYR A 4 -0.74 5.69 5.41
CA TYR A 4 -0.33 6.23 4.11
C TYR A 4 1.19 6.47 4.07
N VAL A 5 1.80 6.13 2.94
CA VAL A 5 3.23 6.25 2.66
C VAL A 5 3.38 6.87 1.28
N GLU A 6 3.93 8.09 1.21
CA GLU A 6 4.19 8.76 -0.08
C GLU A 6 5.44 8.18 -0.76
N GLU A 7 6.48 7.87 0.01
CA GLU A 7 7.71 7.27 -0.47
C GLU A 7 8.19 6.15 0.45
N ILE A 8 8.48 4.98 -0.13
CA ILE A 8 9.15 3.89 0.58
C ILE A 8 10.64 4.22 0.67
N ASP A 9 11.05 4.74 1.81
CA ASP A 9 12.43 5.08 2.16
C ASP A 9 13.04 4.04 3.12
N SER A 10 14.29 4.29 3.53
CA SER A 10 14.99 3.44 4.51
C SER A 10 14.31 3.37 5.88
N THR A 11 13.45 4.35 6.21
CA THR A 11 12.69 4.38 7.46
C THR A 11 11.56 3.35 7.40
N ILE A 12 10.80 3.34 6.30
CA ILE A 12 9.72 2.38 6.06
C ILE A 12 10.27 0.94 5.97
N GLU A 13 11.42 0.75 5.32
CA GLU A 13 12.08 -0.55 5.24
C GLU A 13 12.48 -1.08 6.62
N LYS A 14 13.11 -0.24 7.46
CA LYS A 14 13.48 -0.61 8.84
C LYS A 14 12.28 -0.97 9.72
N LEU A 15 11.14 -0.30 9.54
CA LEU A 15 9.91 -0.64 10.27
C LEU A 15 9.41 -2.06 9.93
N ALA A 16 9.70 -2.56 8.74
CA ALA A 16 9.31 -3.90 8.31
C ALA A 16 10.26 -5.00 8.81
N GLU A 17 11.53 -4.69 9.08
CA GLU A 17 12.53 -5.66 9.55
C GLU A 17 12.16 -6.31 10.90
N GLY A 18 11.52 -5.56 11.80
CA GLY A 18 11.06 -6.05 13.10
C GLY A 18 9.82 -6.97 13.07
N THR A 19 9.24 -7.19 11.89
CA THR A 19 7.98 -7.94 11.73
C THR A 19 8.20 -9.27 11.03
N ARG A 20 9.01 -10.13 11.65
CA ARG A 20 9.02 -11.57 11.33
C ARG A 20 7.84 -12.25 12.02
N SER A 21 6.83 -12.62 11.23
CA SER A 21 5.78 -13.53 11.67
C SER A 21 6.15 -14.94 11.23
N GLU A 22 6.23 -15.89 12.17
CA GLU A 22 6.54 -17.31 11.90
C GLU A 22 5.60 -17.98 10.88
N ARG A 23 4.43 -17.39 10.58
CA ARG A 23 3.40 -17.99 9.72
C ARG A 23 3.33 -17.43 8.30
N SER A 24 4.18 -16.48 7.91
CA SER A 24 4.13 -15.87 6.59
C SER A 24 5.28 -16.36 5.70
N VAL A 25 4.97 -16.92 4.53
CA VAL A 25 5.94 -17.42 3.53
C VAL A 25 6.82 -16.27 2.96
N GLY A 26 6.34 -15.03 3.04
CA GLY A 26 7.10 -13.79 2.85
C GLY A 26 6.62 -12.76 3.87
N GLY A 27 7.51 -12.32 4.76
CA GLY A 27 7.21 -11.42 5.87
C GLY A 27 6.76 -10.03 5.41
N MET A 28 6.77 -9.04 6.32
CA MET A 28 6.46 -7.67 5.93
C MET A 28 7.51 -7.09 4.97
N ILE A 29 8.78 -7.46 5.15
CA ILE A 29 9.90 -7.04 4.29
C ILE A 29 9.58 -7.29 2.81
N THR A 30 9.22 -8.53 2.45
CA THR A 30 8.89 -8.88 1.06
C THR A 30 7.68 -8.12 0.51
N LYS A 31 6.70 -7.77 1.36
CA LYS A 31 5.55 -6.96 0.94
C LYS A 31 5.95 -5.50 0.68
N ILE A 32 6.86 -4.96 1.49
CA ILE A 32 7.43 -3.62 1.26
C ILE A 32 8.30 -3.61 -0.01
N GLU A 33 9.10 -4.65 -0.25
CA GLU A 33 9.87 -4.78 -1.50
C GLU A 33 8.96 -4.81 -2.73
N ALA A 34 7.88 -5.59 -2.69
CA ALA A 34 6.88 -5.63 -3.75
C ALA A 34 6.20 -4.26 -3.93
N ALA A 35 5.82 -3.59 -2.85
CA ALA A 35 5.24 -2.25 -2.89
C ALA A 35 6.21 -1.22 -3.47
N LYS A 36 7.51 -1.34 -3.19
CA LYS A 36 8.56 -0.46 -3.75
C LYS A 36 8.68 -0.62 -5.26
N ILE A 37 8.64 -1.86 -5.76
CA ILE A 37 8.62 -2.16 -7.20
C ILE A 37 7.37 -1.57 -7.85
N ALA A 38 6.20 -1.76 -7.25
CA ALA A 38 4.94 -1.23 -7.75
C ALA A 38 4.91 0.31 -7.75
N GLN A 39 5.35 0.94 -6.66
CA GLN A 39 5.48 2.39 -6.54
C GLN A 39 6.40 2.97 -7.62
N ALA A 40 7.56 2.36 -7.86
CA ALA A 40 8.49 2.75 -8.93
C ALA A 40 7.89 2.56 -10.34
N SER A 41 6.93 1.64 -10.48
CA SER A 41 6.18 1.38 -11.71
C SER A 41 4.95 2.28 -11.89
N GLY A 42 4.70 3.21 -10.96
CA GLY A 42 3.52 4.07 -11.00
C GLY A 42 2.22 3.35 -10.64
N ILE A 43 2.29 2.27 -9.86
CA ILE A 43 1.15 1.47 -9.44
C ILE A 43 0.85 1.74 -7.95
N LEU A 44 -0.35 2.25 -7.68
CA LEU A 44 -0.84 2.44 -6.31
C LEU A 44 -0.97 1.06 -5.65
N THR A 45 -0.39 0.92 -4.46
CA THR A 45 -0.38 -0.35 -3.73
C THR A 45 -0.98 -0.18 -2.34
N GLN A 46 -1.74 -1.18 -1.88
CA GLN A 46 -2.30 -1.18 -0.53
C GLN A 46 -2.04 -2.53 0.14
N ILE A 47 -1.50 -2.50 1.36
CA ILE A 47 -1.30 -3.68 2.21
C ILE A 47 -2.36 -3.64 3.32
N ALA A 48 -3.20 -4.66 3.39
CA ALA A 48 -4.24 -4.80 4.41
C ALA A 48 -4.25 -6.21 5.03
N ASP A 49 -4.89 -6.36 6.18
CA ASP A 49 -5.06 -7.66 6.84
C ASP A 49 -6.15 -8.47 6.13
N GLY A 50 -5.76 -9.59 5.51
CA GLY A 50 -6.70 -10.47 4.80
C GLY A 50 -7.75 -11.14 5.69
N ARG A 51 -7.61 -11.07 7.02
CA ARG A 51 -8.61 -11.58 7.98
C ARG A 51 -9.76 -10.61 8.20
N GLU A 52 -9.62 -9.36 7.75
CA GLU A 52 -10.70 -8.38 7.79
C GLU A 52 -11.87 -8.84 6.92
N LYS A 53 -13.07 -8.84 7.49
CA LYS A 53 -14.27 -9.25 6.77
C LYS A 53 -14.50 -8.32 5.57
N ASN A 54 -14.73 -8.92 4.40
CA ASN A 54 -14.98 -8.21 3.14
C ASN A 54 -13.89 -7.18 2.76
N VAL A 55 -12.63 -7.43 3.14
CA VAL A 55 -11.52 -6.46 2.98
C VAL A 55 -11.43 -5.85 1.58
N LEU A 56 -11.60 -6.63 0.52
CA LEU A 56 -11.52 -6.13 -0.86
C LEU A 56 -12.65 -5.16 -1.21
N VAL A 57 -13.88 -5.46 -0.81
CA VAL A 57 -15.05 -4.59 -1.06
C VAL A 57 -14.90 -3.29 -0.27
N ARG A 58 -14.44 -3.37 0.97
CA ARG A 58 -14.23 -2.22 1.84
C ARG A 58 -13.12 -1.30 1.33
N ILE A 59 -12.01 -1.89 0.86
CA ILE A 59 -10.94 -1.17 0.16
C ILE A 59 -11.49 -0.46 -1.08
N TYR A 60 -12.27 -1.17 -1.91
CA TYR A 60 -12.89 -0.59 -3.11
C TYR A 60 -13.81 0.59 -2.78
N ASN A 61 -14.49 0.53 -1.65
CA ASN A 61 -15.34 1.62 -1.14
C ASN A 61 -14.58 2.78 -0.48
N GLY A 62 -13.24 2.73 -0.47
CA GLY A 62 -12.40 3.80 0.10
C GLY A 62 -12.29 3.79 1.62
N GLU A 63 -12.60 2.67 2.28
CA GLU A 63 -12.38 2.57 3.73
C GLU A 63 -10.87 2.62 4.08
N PRO A 64 -10.47 3.29 5.18
CA PRO A 64 -9.08 3.46 5.56
C PRO A 64 -8.51 2.18 6.19
N LEU A 65 -8.26 1.16 5.37
CA LEU A 65 -7.77 -0.15 5.79
C LEU A 65 -6.28 -0.32 5.47
N GLY A 66 -5.51 -0.75 6.48
CA GLY A 66 -4.10 -1.06 6.28
C GLY A 66 -3.26 0.17 5.93
N THR A 67 -2.34 0.02 4.97
CA THR A 67 -1.40 1.05 4.54
C THR A 67 -1.45 1.21 3.03
N ILE A 68 -1.63 2.44 2.55
CA ILE A 68 -1.54 2.81 1.14
C ILE A 68 -0.12 3.31 0.85
N PHE A 69 0.45 2.86 -0.27
CA PHE A 69 1.74 3.28 -0.80
C PHE A 69 1.50 3.99 -2.13
N GLU A 70 1.80 5.28 -2.15
CA GLU A 70 1.57 6.16 -3.28
C GLU A 70 2.50 5.85 -4.45
N THR A 71 2.10 6.27 -5.66
CA THR A 71 2.95 6.18 -6.85
C THR A 71 4.11 7.16 -6.78
N LYS A 72 5.27 6.84 -7.38
CA LYS A 72 6.32 7.85 -7.55
C LYS A 72 5.81 8.93 -8.49
N LYS A 73 5.72 10.17 -8.00
CA LYS A 73 5.44 11.36 -8.81
C LYS A 73 6.57 11.54 -9.82
N ASN A 74 6.43 10.97 -11.01
CA ASN A 74 7.06 11.53 -12.18
C ASN A 74 6.31 12.85 -12.42
N ASN A 75 7.04 13.96 -12.56
CA ASN A 75 6.48 15.31 -12.61
C ASN A 75 5.66 15.61 -13.89
N GLU A 76 4.86 14.66 -14.38
CA GLU A 76 3.97 14.75 -15.52
C GLU A 76 2.84 13.73 -15.37
N ARG A 77 1.79 14.08 -14.61
CA ARG A 77 0.37 13.73 -14.81
C ARG A 77 -0.46 14.17 -13.60
N THR A 78 -0.71 15.48 -13.52
CA THR A 78 -2.01 15.97 -13.05
C THR A 78 -3.05 15.55 -14.09
N VAL A 79 -3.42 14.26 -14.13
CA VAL A 79 -4.53 13.77 -14.96
C VAL A 79 -5.59 13.23 -14.02
N ARG A 80 -6.52 14.13 -13.70
CA ARG A 80 -7.96 13.89 -13.67
C ARG A 80 -8.39 12.53 -13.14
N THR A 81 -8.82 12.49 -11.90
CA THR A 81 -10.09 11.81 -11.61
C THR A 81 -10.89 12.66 -10.62
N ASN A 82 -11.59 13.64 -11.19
CA ASN A 82 -12.92 13.96 -10.67
C ASN A 82 -13.73 12.66 -10.64
N SER A 83 -14.48 12.49 -9.55
CA SER A 83 -15.63 11.59 -9.41
C SER A 83 -15.41 10.11 -9.71
N VAL A 84 -15.19 9.33 -8.65
CA VAL A 84 -15.87 8.03 -8.55
C VAL A 84 -16.99 8.23 -7.52
N SER A 85 -18.20 8.55 -8.01
CA SER A 85 -19.40 8.21 -7.26
C SER A 85 -19.53 6.69 -7.32
N LEU A 86 -19.39 6.03 -6.17
CA LEU A 86 -19.80 4.64 -6.03
C LEU A 86 -21.34 4.58 -6.16
N PRO A 87 -21.91 3.50 -6.70
CA PRO A 87 -23.36 3.33 -6.81
C PRO A 87 -24.08 3.41 -5.46
#